data_AF-A0A2I0FS07-F1
#
_entry.id   AF-A0A2I0FS07-F1
#
_cell.length_a   1.000
_cell.length_b   1.000
_cell.length_c   1.000
_cell.angle_alpha   90.00
_cell.angle_beta   90.00
_cell.angle_gamma   90.00
#
_symmetry.space_group_name_H-M   'P 1'
#
loop_
_entity.id
_entity.type
_entity.pdbx_description
1 polymer ?
#
loop_
_entity_poly.entity_id
_entity_poly.type
_entity_poly.pdbx_seq_one_letter_code
_entity_poly.pdbx_strand_id
1 'polypeptide(L)'
;MSNQDTMTSKTHLPPTPEAQSMETAIEGIRRMFVDKVQHDHIVDEQQTPAKRAAFIKQHGSAHGVFQVVDNLDKKYQVGLFQPGARFDAWVRYSSDVPDERADKNTTVGIGIKLFAVPGEKALEEDRFATTLDFILQNTEVFFAADAMEMCEFKTAAINGTLDAFLQDHPETARILDEMGKRTVESVLTEPLWSCIPYKFGEDDYCKFVITTQSVAEPNTPADKEAAGYLAKDMQERLYNGDVRLDFFVQLRNNPETQSIISARSLWKESEAVPVKVATLTLPKQNILARGQGAYGESLAYNIWRTLPELAPVGSIADARKVVYRSSAQVRRNVNGETIGEPTEPRLPEAPKPPYQPTFEQPWPPSKEERVENFDGVGELLIDKNHYYDYQYFAVSARDMPQSVKITTTQQPVSGITSDKVIQLDNTERNKGALRIVFHPQYGTVNSVRFGASVLSEHAAGYVKIIAENQAGEASSMPVMLFQGAGRVTIDADPNNAIVALNIHYIEGLTRLELDDFHISYGA
;
A
#
# COMPACT_ATOMS: atom_id res chain seq x y z
N MET A 1 -4.36 67.99 -15.14
CA MET A 1 -4.37 67.69 -16.59
C MET A 1 -4.60 66.18 -16.70
N SER A 2 -5.72 65.84 -17.33
CA SER A 2 -6.16 64.47 -17.63
C SER A 2 -5.18 63.81 -18.58
N ASN A 3 -4.82 62.55 -18.31
CA ASN A 3 -4.36 61.62 -19.34
C ASN A 3 -5.30 60.41 -19.32
N GLN A 4 -6.47 60.60 -19.95
CA GLN A 4 -7.17 59.55 -20.66
C GLN A 4 -6.40 59.21 -21.95
N ASP A 5 -6.65 58.00 -22.44
CA ASP A 5 -6.30 57.45 -23.76
C ASP A 5 -4.99 56.66 -23.87
N THR A 6 -5.10 55.34 -23.71
CA THR A 6 -5.18 54.42 -24.86
C THR A 6 -5.57 53.01 -24.40
N MET A 7 -6.87 52.78 -24.16
CA MET A 7 -7.42 51.43 -24.20
C MET A 7 -7.59 51.03 -25.66
N THR A 8 -6.59 50.36 -26.22
CA THR A 8 -6.80 49.54 -27.41
C THR A 8 -7.63 48.33 -26.99
N SER A 9 -8.88 48.31 -27.45
CA SER A 9 -9.77 47.15 -27.45
C SER A 9 -9.07 45.96 -28.11
N LYS A 10 -8.35 45.15 -27.33
CA LYS A 10 -8.05 43.77 -27.71
C LYS A 10 -9.37 43.02 -27.60
N THR A 11 -9.85 42.52 -28.73
CA THR A 11 -10.99 41.61 -28.78
C THR A 11 -10.62 40.34 -28.04
N HIS A 12 -10.90 40.28 -26.75
CA HIS A 12 -10.87 39.03 -25.98
C HIS A 12 -11.87 38.06 -26.62
N LEU A 13 -11.50 36.78 -26.70
CA LEU A 13 -12.46 35.72 -27.03
C LEU A 13 -13.70 35.86 -26.13
N PRO A 14 -14.92 35.74 -26.66
CA PRO A 14 -16.11 35.80 -25.83
C PRO A 14 -16.05 34.65 -24.79
N PRO A 15 -16.51 34.90 -23.54
CA PRO A 15 -16.51 33.87 -22.51
C PRO A 15 -17.32 32.66 -22.99
N THR A 16 -16.79 31.47 -22.71
CA THR A 16 -17.45 30.20 -23.06
C THR A 16 -18.83 30.10 -22.38
N PRO A 17 -19.79 29.33 -22.92
CA PRO A 17 -21.09 29.13 -22.27
C PRO A 17 -20.98 28.71 -20.79
N GLU A 18 -19.93 27.98 -20.44
CA GLU A 18 -19.63 27.53 -19.08
C GLU A 18 -19.05 28.64 -18.17
N ALA A 19 -18.38 29.66 -18.72
CA ALA A 19 -17.71 30.72 -17.97
C ALA A 19 -18.54 32.01 -17.82
N GLN A 20 -19.88 31.93 -17.92
CA GLN A 20 -20.77 33.11 -17.81
C GLN A 20 -20.93 33.64 -16.38
N SER A 21 -20.65 32.80 -15.38
CA SER A 21 -20.67 33.14 -13.94
C SER A 21 -19.66 32.29 -13.18
N MET A 22 -19.35 32.67 -11.93
CA MET A 22 -18.42 31.88 -11.10
C MET A 22 -18.96 30.48 -10.79
N GLU A 23 -20.26 30.35 -10.52
CA GLU A 23 -20.91 29.06 -10.23
C GLU A 23 -20.86 28.13 -11.44
N THR A 24 -21.21 28.64 -12.63
CA THR A 24 -21.16 27.86 -13.86
C THR A 24 -19.72 27.48 -14.23
N ALA A 25 -18.74 28.35 -13.96
CA ALA A 25 -17.34 28.07 -14.21
C ALA A 25 -16.83 26.94 -13.30
N ILE A 26 -17.16 26.98 -12.01
CA ILE A 26 -16.82 25.92 -11.04
C ILE A 26 -17.41 24.57 -11.47
N GLU A 27 -18.69 24.53 -11.84
CA GLU A 27 -19.33 23.31 -12.34
C GLU A 27 -18.74 22.86 -13.68
N GLY A 28 -18.40 23.79 -14.58
CA GLY A 28 -17.70 23.51 -15.83
C GLY A 28 -16.35 22.83 -15.60
N ILE A 29 -15.54 23.34 -14.67
CA ILE A 29 -14.28 22.71 -14.24
C ILE A 29 -14.55 21.29 -13.72
N ARG A 30 -15.54 21.10 -12.84
CA ARG A 30 -15.90 19.78 -12.31
C ARG A 30 -16.23 18.79 -13.44
N ARG A 31 -17.10 19.17 -14.37
CA ARG A 31 -17.46 18.34 -15.54
C ARG A 31 -16.25 17.99 -16.38
N MET A 32 -15.42 18.97 -16.72
CA MET A 32 -14.26 18.75 -17.60
C MET A 32 -13.18 17.85 -16.95
N PHE A 33 -12.93 18.00 -15.64
CA PHE A 33 -11.95 17.14 -14.95
C PHE A 33 -12.52 15.76 -14.64
N VAL A 34 -13.75 15.66 -14.15
CA VAL A 34 -14.30 14.41 -13.62
C VAL A 34 -15.10 13.66 -14.68
N ASP A 35 -16.11 14.30 -15.25
CA ASP A 35 -17.06 13.64 -16.17
C ASP A 35 -16.49 13.49 -17.59
N LYS A 36 -15.37 14.16 -17.89
CA LYS A 36 -14.63 14.00 -19.13
C LYS A 36 -13.25 13.39 -18.91
N VAL A 37 -12.26 14.13 -18.39
CA VAL A 37 -10.87 13.61 -18.33
C VAL A 37 -10.76 12.33 -17.51
N GLN A 38 -11.26 12.33 -16.29
CA GLN A 38 -11.18 11.15 -15.43
C GLN A 38 -12.07 10.00 -15.94
N HIS A 39 -13.25 10.32 -16.47
CA HIS A 39 -14.11 9.36 -17.14
C HIS A 39 -13.40 8.68 -18.32
N ASP A 40 -12.84 9.47 -19.26
CA ASP A 40 -12.17 8.98 -20.46
C ASP A 40 -11.00 8.03 -20.06
N HIS A 41 -10.19 8.39 -19.05
CA HIS A 41 -9.17 7.47 -18.52
C HIS A 41 -9.78 6.16 -17.96
N ILE A 42 -10.83 6.22 -17.16
CA ILE A 42 -11.41 5.03 -16.49
C ILE A 42 -12.13 4.13 -17.50
N VAL A 43 -12.93 4.71 -18.40
CA VAL A 43 -13.86 3.99 -19.25
C VAL A 43 -13.24 3.72 -20.63
N ASP A 44 -12.76 4.76 -21.30
CA ASP A 44 -12.28 4.63 -22.68
C ASP A 44 -10.88 4.01 -22.72
N GLU A 45 -9.99 4.39 -21.79
CA GLU A 45 -8.64 3.84 -21.66
C GLU A 45 -8.56 2.62 -20.71
N GLN A 46 -9.69 2.22 -20.12
CA GLN A 46 -9.80 1.05 -19.22
C GLN A 46 -8.82 1.08 -18.03
N GLN A 47 -8.56 2.28 -17.49
CA GLN A 47 -7.60 2.46 -16.40
C GLN A 47 -8.06 1.71 -15.13
N THR A 48 -7.24 0.74 -14.71
CA THR A 48 -7.47 -0.07 -13.52
C THR A 48 -6.22 -0.09 -12.62
N PRO A 49 -6.33 0.29 -11.33
CA PRO A 49 -7.50 0.90 -10.67
C PRO A 49 -7.80 2.31 -11.22
N ALA A 50 -9.00 2.84 -10.97
CA ALA A 50 -9.36 4.22 -11.30
C ALA A 50 -8.51 5.21 -10.51
N LYS A 51 -7.82 6.13 -11.20
CA LYS A 51 -6.94 7.14 -10.60
C LYS A 51 -7.55 8.54 -10.62
N ARG A 52 -6.78 9.52 -10.14
CA ARG A 52 -7.18 10.93 -10.00
C ARG A 52 -7.24 11.63 -11.37
N ALA A 53 -8.10 12.64 -11.47
CA ALA A 53 -8.22 13.48 -12.67
C ALA A 53 -6.97 14.35 -12.97
N ALA A 54 -6.19 14.66 -11.93
CA ALA A 54 -4.96 15.43 -11.99
C ALA A 54 -4.01 14.94 -10.87
N PHE A 55 -2.73 15.28 -10.98
CA PHE A 55 -1.69 14.73 -10.08
C PHE A 55 -1.74 13.19 -10.01
N ILE A 56 -1.91 12.58 -11.19
CA ILE A 56 -2.29 11.17 -11.34
C ILE A 56 -1.13 10.25 -11.00
N LYS A 57 0.09 10.56 -11.43
CA LYS A 57 1.27 9.75 -11.20
C LYS A 57 1.76 9.86 -9.77
N GLN A 58 1.71 8.75 -9.04
CA GLN A 58 2.23 8.66 -7.67
C GLN A 58 3.73 8.35 -7.68
N HIS A 59 4.53 9.14 -6.97
CA HIS A 59 5.94 8.85 -6.74
C HIS A 59 6.16 8.02 -5.48
N GLY A 60 5.34 8.23 -4.44
CA GLY A 60 5.41 7.43 -3.23
C GLY A 60 4.43 7.91 -2.17
N SER A 61 4.25 7.08 -1.14
CA SER A 61 3.45 7.42 0.03
C SER A 61 4.15 6.98 1.30
N ALA A 62 4.16 7.85 2.29
CA ALA A 62 4.94 7.68 3.51
C ALA A 62 4.10 8.06 4.73
N HIS A 63 4.27 7.31 5.82
CA HIS A 63 3.76 7.73 7.11
C HIS A 63 4.76 8.69 7.77
N GLY A 64 4.30 9.49 8.71
CA GLY A 64 5.13 10.44 9.44
C GLY A 64 4.38 11.11 10.58
N VAL A 65 5.00 12.15 11.10
CA VAL A 65 4.47 12.95 12.22
C VAL A 65 4.61 14.43 11.88
N PHE A 66 3.52 15.17 12.04
CA PHE A 66 3.50 16.62 11.99
C PHE A 66 3.56 17.19 13.41
N GLN A 67 4.62 17.93 13.72
CA GLN A 67 4.88 18.46 15.06
C GLN A 67 4.96 19.98 15.01
N VAL A 68 4.07 20.66 15.74
CA VAL A 68 4.10 22.12 15.92
C VAL A 68 5.27 22.51 16.83
N VAL A 69 5.94 23.62 16.50
CA VAL A 69 7.09 24.15 17.26
C VAL A 69 6.69 24.48 18.71
N ASP A 70 7.51 24.06 19.68
CA ASP A 70 7.21 24.22 21.12
C ASP A 70 7.14 25.69 21.59
N ASN A 71 7.92 26.57 20.97
CA ASN A 71 8.00 27.99 21.31
C ASN A 71 7.42 28.86 20.19
N LEU A 72 6.24 28.49 19.68
CA LEU A 72 5.57 29.23 18.62
C LEU A 72 5.04 30.58 19.13
N ASP A 73 5.32 31.67 18.42
CA ASP A 73 4.79 33.01 18.75
C ASP A 73 3.25 33.00 18.71
N LYS A 74 2.62 33.67 19.68
CA LYS A 74 1.16 33.70 19.89
C LYS A 74 0.37 34.03 18.63
N LYS A 75 0.88 34.93 17.78
CA LYS A 75 0.20 35.31 16.54
C LYS A 75 0.09 34.18 15.51
N TYR A 76 0.90 33.11 15.64
CA TYR A 76 0.83 31.93 14.79
C TYR A 76 0.05 30.76 15.43
N GLN A 77 -0.48 30.93 16.65
CA GLN A 77 -1.17 29.88 17.38
C GLN A 77 -2.65 29.75 16.99
N VAL A 78 -2.91 29.50 15.71
CA VAL A 78 -4.27 29.42 15.14
C VAL A 78 -4.65 27.97 14.82
N GLY A 79 -5.86 27.57 15.23
CA GLY A 79 -6.38 26.24 14.93
C GLY A 79 -5.46 25.12 15.44
N LEU A 80 -5.00 24.24 14.53
CA LEU A 80 -4.11 23.13 14.88
C LEU A 80 -2.70 23.54 15.31
N PHE A 81 -2.28 24.78 15.05
CA PHE A 81 -0.92 25.27 15.35
C PHE A 81 -0.74 25.61 16.84
N GLN A 82 -1.09 24.69 17.73
CA GLN A 82 -0.87 24.86 19.17
C GLN A 82 0.55 24.39 19.53
N PRO A 83 1.32 25.14 20.35
CA PRO A 83 2.69 24.77 20.70
C PRO A 83 2.79 23.33 21.23
N GLY A 84 3.69 22.54 20.65
CA GLY A 84 3.89 21.13 21.02
C GLY A 84 2.81 20.16 20.51
N ALA A 85 1.79 20.62 19.78
CA ALA A 85 0.79 19.73 19.19
C ALA A 85 1.42 18.78 18.16
N ARG A 86 0.96 17.52 18.18
CA ARG A 86 1.50 16.43 17.39
C ARG A 86 0.37 15.66 16.71
N PHE A 87 0.53 15.40 15.43
CA PHE A 87 -0.44 14.64 14.63
C PHE A 87 0.27 13.56 13.82
N ASP A 88 -0.28 12.34 13.83
CA ASP A 88 0.12 11.33 12.87
C ASP A 88 -0.25 11.81 11.46
N ALA A 89 0.62 11.51 10.50
CA ALA A 89 0.50 11.99 9.14
C ALA A 89 0.71 10.86 8.13
N TRP A 90 -0.02 10.95 7.02
CA TRP A 90 0.27 10.22 5.80
C TRP A 90 0.40 11.18 4.64
N VAL A 91 1.48 11.03 3.87
CA VAL A 91 1.77 11.88 2.72
C VAL A 91 1.73 11.09 1.42
N ARG A 92 1.32 11.77 0.34
CA ARG A 92 1.42 11.30 -1.03
C ARG A 92 2.16 12.32 -1.86
N TYR A 93 3.27 11.91 -2.47
CA TYR A 93 3.97 12.68 -3.50
C TYR A 93 3.54 12.24 -4.89
N SER A 94 3.33 13.20 -5.77
CA SER A 94 2.81 12.93 -7.13
C SER A 94 3.14 14.04 -8.11
N SER A 95 3.01 13.75 -9.40
CA SER A 95 3.14 14.72 -10.50
C SER A 95 1.88 14.80 -11.36
N ASP A 96 1.73 15.93 -12.05
CA ASP A 96 0.58 16.30 -12.88
C ASP A 96 0.48 15.57 -14.23
N VAL A 97 1.33 14.56 -14.46
CA VAL A 97 1.41 13.80 -15.72
C VAL A 97 0.96 12.35 -15.57
N PRO A 98 0.55 11.67 -16.66
CA PRO A 98 0.30 10.22 -16.68
C PRO A 98 1.52 9.37 -16.31
N ASP A 99 1.29 8.10 -15.94
CA ASP A 99 2.35 7.20 -15.46
C ASP A 99 3.43 6.92 -16.51
N GLU A 100 3.03 6.86 -17.79
CA GLU A 100 3.88 6.57 -18.94
C GLU A 100 4.78 7.75 -19.30
N ARG A 101 4.40 8.97 -18.88
CA ARG A 101 5.18 10.18 -19.16
C ARG A 101 6.41 10.24 -18.26
N ALA A 102 7.54 10.64 -18.83
CA ALA A 102 8.77 10.85 -18.08
C ALA A 102 8.58 11.91 -16.97
N ASP A 103 9.28 11.72 -15.85
CA ASP A 103 9.16 12.58 -14.66
C ASP A 103 9.80 13.97 -14.86
N LYS A 104 10.71 14.10 -15.83
CA LYS A 104 11.48 15.31 -16.08
C LYS A 104 10.57 16.47 -16.50
N ASN A 105 10.80 17.64 -15.92
CA ASN A 105 10.06 18.87 -16.21
C ASN A 105 8.55 18.75 -15.96
N THR A 106 8.18 18.12 -14.84
CA THR A 106 6.80 17.96 -14.40
C THR A 106 6.52 18.78 -13.14
N THR A 107 5.26 19.14 -12.94
CA THR A 107 4.83 19.78 -11.70
C THR A 107 4.68 18.68 -10.65
N VAL A 108 5.34 18.84 -9.50
CA VAL A 108 5.23 17.89 -8.38
C VAL A 108 4.50 18.51 -7.21
N GLY A 109 3.85 17.68 -6.42
CA GLY A 109 3.13 18.12 -5.24
C GLY A 109 3.07 17.07 -4.14
N ILE A 110 2.64 17.54 -2.97
CA ILE A 110 2.43 16.74 -1.77
C ILE A 110 0.99 16.92 -1.28
N GLY A 111 0.30 15.82 -1.03
CA GLY A 111 -0.88 15.78 -0.17
C GLY A 111 -0.48 15.26 1.20
N ILE A 112 -0.75 16.03 2.26
CA ILE A 112 -0.50 15.65 3.65
C ILE A 112 -1.86 15.48 4.32
N LYS A 113 -2.13 14.30 4.88
CA LYS A 113 -3.30 14.04 5.70
C LYS A 113 -2.85 13.86 7.14
N LEU A 114 -3.34 14.72 8.02
CA LEU A 114 -3.17 14.63 9.46
C LEU A 114 -4.37 13.90 10.07
N PHE A 115 -4.12 13.12 11.11
CA PHE A 115 -5.14 12.35 11.82
C PHE A 115 -5.37 12.91 13.23
N ALA A 116 -6.54 12.60 13.80
CA ALA A 116 -6.95 13.02 15.14
C ALA A 116 -6.89 14.55 15.39
N VAL A 117 -7.13 15.36 14.36
CA VAL A 117 -7.23 16.82 14.49
C VAL A 117 -8.63 17.18 15.04
N PRO A 118 -8.73 17.74 16.26
CA PRO A 118 -10.03 18.06 16.87
C PRO A 118 -10.74 19.22 16.13
N GLY A 119 -12.03 19.39 16.41
CA GLY A 119 -12.86 20.46 15.86
C GLY A 119 -13.58 20.10 14.57
N GLU A 120 -14.66 20.82 14.27
CA GLU A 120 -15.41 20.67 13.03
C GLU A 120 -14.57 21.10 11.83
N LYS A 121 -14.80 20.47 10.67
CA LYS A 121 -14.11 20.79 9.42
C LYS A 121 -14.94 21.75 8.57
N ALA A 122 -14.27 22.60 7.80
CA ALA A 122 -14.87 23.55 6.87
C ALA A 122 -15.50 22.89 5.63
N LEU A 123 -15.24 21.59 5.43
CA LEU A 123 -15.89 20.75 4.42
C LEU A 123 -17.16 20.13 5.02
N GLU A 124 -18.33 20.52 4.51
CA GLU A 124 -19.62 20.22 5.12
C GLU A 124 -19.92 18.73 5.25
N GLU A 125 -19.54 17.94 4.24
CA GLU A 125 -19.81 16.50 4.19
C GLU A 125 -18.89 15.71 5.12
N ASP A 126 -17.70 16.26 5.38
CA ASP A 126 -16.70 15.73 6.31
C ASP A 126 -16.62 16.57 7.58
N ARG A 127 -17.70 17.28 7.95
CA ARG A 127 -17.71 18.22 9.08
C ARG A 127 -17.20 17.59 10.37
N PHE A 128 -17.52 16.32 10.60
CA PHE A 128 -17.12 15.56 11.78
C PHE A 128 -15.92 14.63 11.56
N ALA A 129 -15.26 14.71 10.40
CA ALA A 129 -14.03 13.96 10.17
C ALA A 129 -12.92 14.42 11.12
N THR A 130 -12.15 13.47 11.63
CA THR A 130 -11.00 13.73 12.50
C THR A 130 -9.71 13.96 11.73
N THR A 131 -9.77 13.97 10.40
CA THR A 131 -8.62 14.22 9.53
C THR A 131 -8.56 15.67 9.05
N LEU A 132 -7.35 16.18 8.79
CA LEU A 132 -7.11 17.49 8.15
C LEU A 132 -6.13 17.32 7.00
N ASP A 133 -6.34 18.04 5.88
CA ASP A 133 -5.47 17.96 4.72
C ASP A 133 -4.72 19.26 4.40
N PHE A 134 -3.45 19.14 4.04
CA PHE A 134 -2.70 20.17 3.33
C PHE A 134 -2.32 19.67 1.94
N ILE A 135 -2.39 20.55 0.94
CA ILE A 135 -2.02 20.21 -0.44
C ILE A 135 -1.17 21.34 -1.01
N LEU A 136 0.06 21.01 -1.38
CA LEU A 136 1.06 21.95 -1.88
C LEU A 136 1.70 21.43 -3.17
N GLN A 137 2.23 22.32 -3.99
CA GLN A 137 2.92 22.01 -5.25
C GLN A 137 4.15 22.90 -5.47
N ASN A 138 5.03 22.53 -6.38
CA ASN A 138 6.29 23.25 -6.63
C ASN A 138 6.13 24.53 -7.47
N THR A 139 5.10 25.32 -7.19
CA THR A 139 4.83 26.61 -7.83
C THR A 139 4.30 27.61 -6.82
N GLU A 140 4.83 28.83 -6.78
CA GLU A 140 4.45 29.85 -5.78
C GLU A 140 3.05 30.44 -6.00
N VAL A 141 2.59 30.41 -7.25
CA VAL A 141 1.30 30.93 -7.70
C VAL A 141 0.58 29.88 -8.53
N PHE A 142 -0.74 30.01 -8.68
CA PHE A 142 -1.49 29.19 -9.62
C PHE A 142 -1.40 29.79 -11.03
N PHE A 143 -1.39 28.95 -12.06
CA PHE A 143 -1.27 29.44 -13.43
C PHE A 143 -2.53 30.16 -13.92
N ALA A 144 -3.72 29.88 -13.37
CA ALA A 144 -4.97 30.62 -13.62
C ALA A 144 -5.25 31.65 -12.50
N ALA A 145 -5.78 32.83 -12.83
CA ALA A 145 -6.05 33.85 -11.81
C ALA A 145 -7.24 33.50 -10.92
N ASP A 146 -8.28 32.89 -11.51
CA ASP A 146 -9.53 32.53 -10.87
C ASP A 146 -10.19 31.32 -11.57
N ALA A 147 -11.33 30.88 -11.07
CA ALA A 147 -12.05 29.73 -11.65
C ALA A 147 -12.64 30.00 -13.05
N MET A 148 -12.91 31.25 -13.44
CA MET A 148 -13.40 31.54 -14.79
C MET A 148 -12.29 31.29 -15.81
N GLU A 149 -11.10 31.83 -15.57
CA GLU A 149 -9.96 31.62 -16.45
C GLU A 149 -9.49 30.16 -16.46
N MET A 150 -9.59 29.46 -15.33
CA MET A 150 -9.33 28.01 -15.28
C MET A 150 -10.34 27.22 -16.12
N CYS A 151 -11.62 27.62 -16.10
CA CYS A 151 -12.66 27.03 -16.95
C CYS A 151 -12.35 27.28 -18.44
N GLU A 152 -12.05 28.52 -18.82
CA GLU A 152 -11.71 28.88 -20.21
C GLU A 152 -10.47 28.14 -20.71
N PHE A 153 -9.40 28.08 -19.90
CA PHE A 153 -8.20 27.32 -20.20
C PHE A 153 -8.53 25.85 -20.47
N LYS A 154 -9.34 25.23 -19.61
CA LYS A 154 -9.67 23.80 -19.75
C LYS A 154 -10.59 23.54 -20.94
N THR A 155 -11.54 24.43 -21.21
CA THR A 155 -12.39 24.38 -22.41
C THR A 155 -11.53 24.49 -23.67
N ALA A 156 -10.58 25.43 -23.71
CA ALA A 156 -9.67 25.58 -24.83
C ALA A 156 -8.80 24.34 -25.05
N ALA A 157 -8.30 23.73 -23.96
CA ALA A 157 -7.52 22.49 -24.04
C ALA A 157 -8.35 21.32 -24.60
N ILE A 158 -9.60 21.16 -24.17
CA ILE A 158 -10.49 20.08 -24.65
C ILE A 158 -10.91 20.29 -26.11
N ASN A 159 -11.13 21.54 -26.51
CA ASN A 159 -11.56 21.88 -27.87
C ASN A 159 -10.42 22.01 -28.89
N GLY A 160 -9.16 21.80 -28.47
CA GLY A 160 -8.00 21.94 -29.34
C GLY A 160 -7.67 23.38 -29.73
N THR A 161 -8.12 24.37 -28.96
CA THR A 161 -7.90 25.82 -29.21
C THR A 161 -6.94 26.45 -28.18
N LEU A 162 -6.13 25.63 -27.51
CA LEU A 162 -5.23 26.08 -26.44
C LEU A 162 -4.22 27.14 -26.90
N ASP A 163 -3.66 27.01 -28.10
CA ASP A 163 -2.68 27.98 -28.63
C ASP A 163 -3.27 29.39 -28.74
N ALA A 164 -4.52 29.51 -29.22
CA ALA A 164 -5.21 30.79 -29.30
C ALA A 164 -5.50 31.37 -27.92
N PHE A 165 -5.94 30.53 -26.98
CA PHE A 165 -6.15 30.94 -25.59
C PHE A 165 -4.85 31.48 -24.95
N LEU A 166 -3.72 30.80 -25.14
CA LEU A 166 -2.43 31.20 -24.58
C LEU A 166 -1.87 32.49 -25.21
N GLN A 167 -2.19 32.78 -26.48
CA GLN A 167 -1.85 34.07 -27.11
C GLN A 167 -2.63 35.23 -26.47
N ASP A 168 -3.90 35.00 -26.12
CA ASP A 168 -4.76 35.98 -25.45
C ASP A 168 -4.47 36.11 -23.94
N HIS A 169 -3.83 35.10 -23.34
CA HIS A 169 -3.49 35.05 -21.91
C HIS A 169 -1.97 34.88 -21.69
N PRO A 170 -1.16 35.92 -22.01
CA PRO A 170 0.29 35.81 -21.99
C PRO A 170 0.87 35.52 -20.59
N GLU A 171 0.20 35.93 -19.52
CA GLU A 171 0.64 35.62 -18.16
C GLU A 171 0.42 34.13 -17.81
N THR A 172 -0.70 33.54 -18.23
CA THR A 172 -0.92 32.09 -18.15
C THR A 172 0.17 31.35 -18.90
N ALA A 173 0.45 31.78 -20.14
CA ALA A 173 1.46 31.16 -21.00
C ALA A 173 2.85 31.23 -20.35
N ARG A 174 3.23 32.38 -19.78
CA ARG A 174 4.50 32.57 -19.08
C ARG A 174 4.64 31.62 -17.88
N ILE A 175 3.62 31.51 -17.03
CA ILE A 175 3.66 30.64 -15.84
C ILE A 175 3.74 29.17 -16.26
N LEU A 176 2.95 28.73 -17.25
CA LEU A 176 2.99 27.35 -17.76
C LEU A 176 4.36 27.01 -18.39
N ASP A 177 4.96 27.94 -19.11
CA ASP A 177 6.31 27.78 -19.68
C ASP A 177 7.38 27.67 -18.58
N GLU A 178 7.30 28.48 -17.52
CA GLU A 178 8.19 28.38 -16.35
C GLU A 178 8.04 27.04 -15.62
N MET A 179 6.80 26.57 -15.42
CA MET A 179 6.52 25.24 -14.86
C MET A 179 7.14 24.13 -15.73
N GLY A 180 6.95 24.20 -17.05
CA GLY A 180 7.45 23.21 -18.01
C GLY A 180 8.97 23.21 -18.23
N LYS A 181 9.71 24.17 -17.67
CA LYS A 181 11.18 24.24 -17.72
C LYS A 181 11.87 23.77 -16.44
N ARG A 182 11.10 23.57 -15.36
CA ARG A 182 11.63 23.26 -14.03
C ARG A 182 11.96 21.77 -13.90
N THR A 183 13.24 21.43 -13.91
CA THR A 183 13.69 20.06 -13.63
C THR A 183 13.73 19.82 -12.12
N VAL A 184 12.96 18.84 -11.65
CA VAL A 184 12.91 18.45 -10.23
C VAL A 184 13.98 17.39 -9.95
N GLU A 185 14.88 17.63 -9.00
CA GLU A 185 15.92 16.65 -8.62
C GLU A 185 15.35 15.52 -7.76
N SER A 186 14.54 15.89 -6.77
CA SER A 186 13.86 14.97 -5.85
C SER A 186 12.57 15.61 -5.34
N VAL A 187 11.50 14.82 -5.25
CA VAL A 187 10.26 15.27 -4.60
C VAL A 187 10.46 15.60 -3.11
N LEU A 188 11.50 15.07 -2.47
CA LEU A 188 11.81 15.29 -1.05
C LEU A 188 12.67 16.51 -0.79
N THR A 189 13.34 17.07 -1.82
CA THR A 189 14.16 18.29 -1.69
C THR A 189 13.47 19.53 -2.25
N GLU A 190 12.50 19.32 -3.13
CA GLU A 190 11.79 20.38 -3.84
C GLU A 190 10.95 21.26 -2.89
N PRO A 191 11.08 22.60 -2.94
CA PRO A 191 10.21 23.48 -2.17
C PRO A 191 8.78 23.48 -2.73
N LEU A 192 7.79 23.54 -1.84
CA LEU A 192 6.37 23.42 -2.19
C LEU A 192 5.55 24.55 -1.54
N TRP A 193 4.56 25.06 -2.24
CA TRP A 193 3.68 26.14 -1.79
C TRP A 193 2.21 25.73 -1.91
N SER A 194 1.37 26.30 -1.06
CA SER A 194 -0.08 26.10 -1.14
C SER A 194 -0.73 26.77 -2.36
N CYS A 195 0.01 27.65 -3.04
CA CYS A 195 -0.35 28.55 -4.16
C CYS A 195 -1.44 29.57 -3.82
N ILE A 196 -2.54 29.12 -3.23
CA ILE A 196 -3.70 29.91 -2.84
C ILE A 196 -3.62 30.33 -1.36
N PRO A 197 -4.30 31.42 -0.97
CA PRO A 197 -4.38 31.86 0.41
C PRO A 197 -5.42 31.08 1.22
N TYR A 198 -5.23 31.10 2.53
CA TYR A 198 -6.10 30.53 3.55
C TYR A 198 -6.40 31.60 4.57
N LYS A 199 -7.54 31.49 5.25
CA LYS A 199 -7.76 32.21 6.51
C LYS A 199 -6.69 31.82 7.52
N PHE A 200 -6.45 32.73 8.45
CA PHE A 200 -5.58 32.48 9.58
C PHE A 200 -6.16 33.15 10.83
N GLY A 201 -7.26 32.59 11.33
CA GLY A 201 -8.09 33.20 12.35
C GLY A 201 -9.25 33.98 11.74
N GLU A 202 -9.76 34.97 12.47
CA GLU A 202 -10.94 35.74 12.04
C GLU A 202 -10.59 36.79 10.97
N ASP A 203 -9.48 37.51 11.15
CA ASP A 203 -9.18 38.71 10.38
C ASP A 203 -7.92 38.62 9.49
N ASP A 204 -7.14 37.54 9.62
CA ASP A 204 -5.87 37.37 8.93
C ASP A 204 -5.91 36.25 7.87
N TYR A 205 -4.90 36.27 7.01
CA TYR A 205 -4.73 35.31 5.92
C TYR A 205 -3.29 34.86 5.83
N CYS A 206 -3.06 33.66 5.31
CA CYS A 206 -1.73 33.14 5.07
C CYS A 206 -1.61 32.35 3.77
N LYS A 207 -0.38 32.11 3.35
CA LYS A 207 -0.01 30.96 2.50
C LYS A 207 0.86 29.99 3.28
N PHE A 208 0.89 28.73 2.85
CA PHE A 208 1.78 27.71 3.43
C PHE A 208 2.94 27.42 2.50
N VAL A 209 4.11 27.17 3.09
CA VAL A 209 5.33 26.79 2.38
C VAL A 209 5.96 25.59 3.08
N ILE A 210 6.52 24.67 2.30
CA ILE A 210 7.34 23.56 2.80
C ILE A 210 8.71 23.64 2.16
N THR A 211 9.75 23.53 3.00
CA THR A 211 11.13 23.37 2.54
C THR A 211 11.80 22.21 3.28
N THR A 212 12.91 21.75 2.71
CA THR A 212 13.62 20.58 3.23
C THR A 212 14.58 21.01 4.33
N GLN A 213 14.41 20.44 5.53
CA GLN A 213 15.34 20.64 6.63
C GLN A 213 16.51 19.66 6.53
N SER A 214 16.20 18.37 6.34
CA SER A 214 17.20 17.32 6.19
C SER A 214 16.62 16.12 5.47
N VAL A 215 17.42 15.50 4.61
CA VAL A 215 17.09 14.24 3.92
C VAL A 215 18.38 13.43 3.76
N ALA A 216 18.27 12.10 3.82
CA ALA A 216 19.41 11.24 3.52
C ALA A 216 19.80 11.34 2.04
N GLU A 217 21.07 11.11 1.74
CA GLU A 217 21.53 10.97 0.36
C GLU A 217 21.02 9.66 -0.26
N PRO A 218 20.71 9.65 -1.57
CA PRO A 218 20.36 8.43 -2.27
C PRO A 218 21.62 7.57 -2.46
N ASN A 219 21.44 6.29 -2.78
CA ASN A 219 22.59 5.40 -3.02
C ASN A 219 23.24 5.70 -4.37
N THR A 220 22.44 6.16 -5.34
CA THR A 220 22.89 6.61 -6.65
C THR A 220 22.29 7.97 -7.00
N PRO A 221 23.02 8.87 -7.67
CA PRO A 221 22.42 10.09 -8.21
C PRO A 221 21.23 9.76 -9.12
N ALA A 222 20.19 10.61 -9.07
CA ALA A 222 19.01 10.44 -9.90
C ALA A 222 19.36 10.52 -11.40
N ASP A 223 19.03 9.47 -12.15
CA ASP A 223 19.06 9.48 -13.61
C ASP A 223 17.78 10.13 -14.13
N LYS A 224 17.84 11.41 -14.48
CA LYS A 224 16.69 12.23 -14.87
C LYS A 224 16.08 11.81 -16.21
N GLU A 225 16.77 10.99 -16.99
CA GLU A 225 16.25 10.43 -18.23
C GLU A 225 15.51 9.11 -18.00
N ALA A 226 15.70 8.47 -16.84
CA ALA A 226 15.00 7.24 -16.50
C ALA A 226 13.52 7.50 -16.19
N ALA A 227 12.65 6.62 -16.71
CA ALA A 227 11.24 6.63 -16.34
C ALA A 227 11.10 6.36 -14.82
N GLY A 228 10.33 7.21 -14.13
CA GLY A 228 10.06 7.05 -12.70
C GLY A 228 11.24 7.39 -11.77
N TYR A 229 12.23 8.17 -12.21
CA TYR A 229 13.40 8.50 -11.40
C TYR A 229 13.05 9.18 -10.07
N LEU A 230 11.96 9.96 -10.01
CA LEU A 230 11.54 10.63 -8.78
C LEU A 230 11.02 9.64 -7.74
N ALA A 231 10.32 8.59 -8.19
CA ALA A 231 9.85 7.52 -7.31
C ALA A 231 11.03 6.71 -6.75
N LYS A 232 11.99 6.39 -7.60
CA LYS A 232 13.22 5.68 -7.22
C LYS A 232 14.06 6.49 -6.23
N ASP A 233 14.29 7.78 -6.50
CA ASP A 233 15.03 8.66 -5.59
C ASP A 233 14.34 8.77 -4.23
N MET A 234 13.01 9.00 -4.21
CA MET A 234 12.24 9.04 -2.97
C MET A 234 12.38 7.76 -2.16
N GLN A 235 12.31 6.60 -2.82
CA GLN A 235 12.50 5.29 -2.20
C GLN A 235 13.89 5.17 -1.56
N GLU A 236 14.97 5.46 -2.29
CA GLU A 236 16.34 5.32 -1.78
C GLU A 236 16.57 6.20 -0.56
N ARG A 237 16.13 7.46 -0.60
CA ARG A 237 16.32 8.41 0.51
C ARG A 237 15.57 7.98 1.78
N LEU A 238 14.30 7.58 1.66
CA LEU A 238 13.51 7.11 2.80
C LEU A 238 13.97 5.74 3.31
N TYR A 239 14.61 4.93 2.48
CA TYR A 239 15.26 3.69 2.92
C TYR A 239 16.54 3.96 3.71
N ASN A 240 17.25 5.04 3.38
CA ASN A 240 18.53 5.40 3.98
C ASN A 240 18.38 6.15 5.31
N GLY A 241 17.37 7.01 5.46
CA GLY A 241 17.19 7.78 6.69
C GLY A 241 15.86 8.55 6.76
N ASP A 242 15.72 9.32 7.83
CA ASP A 242 14.57 10.18 8.05
C ASP A 242 14.58 11.36 7.07
N VAL A 243 13.38 11.81 6.69
CA VAL A 243 13.15 13.08 6.01
C VAL A 243 12.51 14.04 6.99
N ARG A 244 13.05 15.26 7.11
CA ARG A 244 12.46 16.34 7.88
C ARG A 244 12.19 17.53 6.98
N LEU A 245 10.95 17.98 6.99
CA LEU A 245 10.47 19.10 6.20
C LEU A 245 9.96 20.17 7.16
N ASP A 246 10.40 21.40 6.94
CA ASP A 246 9.93 22.55 7.71
C ASP A 246 8.68 23.11 7.05
N PHE A 247 7.64 23.30 7.86
CA PHE A 247 6.35 23.82 7.43
C PHE A 247 6.19 25.25 7.95
N PHE A 248 5.98 26.17 7.01
CA PHE A 248 5.98 27.60 7.26
C PHE A 248 4.59 28.20 7.02
N VAL A 249 4.29 29.23 7.80
CA VAL A 249 3.17 30.15 7.57
C VAL A 249 3.73 31.46 7.08
N GLN A 250 3.26 31.87 5.91
CA GLN A 250 3.51 33.18 5.33
C GLN A 250 2.28 34.07 5.60
N LEU A 251 2.32 34.85 6.69
CA LEU A 251 1.21 35.74 7.06
C LEU A 251 1.11 36.94 6.10
N ARG A 252 -0.12 37.28 5.73
CA ARG A 252 -0.43 38.48 4.96
C ARG A 252 -0.08 39.71 5.78
N ASN A 253 0.58 40.68 5.16
CA ASN A 253 0.91 41.95 5.79
C ASN A 253 0.73 43.17 4.88
N ASN A 254 0.46 42.97 3.58
CA ASN A 254 0.16 44.05 2.66
C ASN A 254 -1.01 43.71 1.74
N PRO A 255 -2.24 44.15 2.05
CA PRO A 255 -3.42 43.88 1.24
C PRO A 255 -3.35 44.36 -0.21
N GLU A 256 -2.53 45.37 -0.51
CA GLU A 256 -2.40 45.96 -1.86
C GLU A 256 -1.61 45.05 -2.82
N THR A 257 -0.58 44.36 -2.32
CA THR A 257 0.28 43.48 -3.12
C THR A 257 -0.10 42.00 -2.98
N GLN A 258 -0.79 41.63 -1.89
CA GLN A 258 -1.11 40.26 -1.52
C GLN A 258 -2.62 40.04 -1.63
N SER A 259 -3.09 39.76 -2.84
CA SER A 259 -4.49 39.46 -3.11
C SER A 259 -4.90 38.12 -2.49
N ILE A 260 -6.13 38.08 -1.96
CA ILE A 260 -6.80 36.86 -1.48
C ILE A 260 -7.84 36.32 -2.47
N ILE A 261 -8.11 37.07 -3.55
CA ILE A 261 -9.11 36.73 -4.57
C ILE A 261 -8.43 36.10 -5.79
N SER A 262 -7.25 36.62 -6.18
CA SER A 262 -6.48 36.11 -7.31
C SER A 262 -5.45 35.08 -6.86
N ALA A 263 -5.52 33.88 -7.42
CA ALA A 263 -4.57 32.80 -7.19
C ALA A 263 -3.19 33.03 -7.84
N ARG A 264 -3.07 34.07 -8.68
CA ARG A 264 -1.82 34.54 -9.31
C ARG A 264 -1.03 35.54 -8.48
N SER A 265 -1.59 36.03 -7.38
CA SER A 265 -0.88 37.00 -6.55
C SER A 265 0.31 36.34 -5.85
N LEU A 266 1.51 36.70 -6.27
CA LEU A 266 2.74 36.32 -5.62
C LEU A 266 2.91 37.11 -4.32
N TRP A 267 2.98 36.41 -3.19
CA TRP A 267 3.32 37.01 -1.91
C TRP A 267 4.83 36.91 -1.75
N LYS A 268 5.54 37.99 -2.07
CA LYS A 268 7.01 38.00 -2.01
C LYS A 268 7.48 37.68 -0.60
N GLU A 269 8.39 36.73 -0.46
CA GLU A 269 8.92 36.31 0.85
C GLU A 269 9.71 37.42 1.56
N SER A 270 10.17 38.43 0.82
CA SER A 270 10.77 39.65 1.38
C SER A 270 9.76 40.59 2.07
N GLU A 271 8.48 40.50 1.70
CA GLU A 271 7.39 41.25 2.31
C GLU A 271 6.68 40.37 3.35
N ALA A 272 6.03 39.29 2.90
CA ALA A 272 5.42 38.31 3.78
C ALA A 272 6.47 37.23 4.11
N VAL A 273 7.18 37.40 5.23
CA VAL A 273 8.27 36.49 5.61
C VAL A 273 7.71 35.13 6.09
N PRO A 274 8.10 34.00 5.49
CA PRO A 274 7.71 32.68 5.98
C PRO A 274 8.27 32.41 7.38
N VAL A 275 7.40 32.04 8.34
CA VAL A 275 7.81 31.65 9.69
C VAL A 275 7.51 30.18 9.90
N LYS A 276 8.53 29.43 10.35
CA LYS A 276 8.40 28.00 10.65
C LYS A 276 7.42 27.82 11.81
N VAL A 277 6.35 27.07 11.57
CA VAL A 277 5.34 26.75 12.59
C VAL A 277 5.35 25.28 12.99
N ALA A 278 5.84 24.40 12.12
CA ALA A 278 5.89 22.97 12.38
C ALA A 278 7.02 22.28 11.60
N THR A 279 7.29 21.03 11.96
CA THR A 279 8.14 20.11 11.20
C THR A 279 7.36 18.84 10.90
N LEU A 280 7.33 18.43 9.64
CA LEU A 280 6.87 17.12 9.21
C LEU A 280 8.07 16.17 9.16
N THR A 281 8.04 15.12 9.96
CA THR A 281 9.08 14.08 9.97
C THR A 281 8.53 12.80 9.36
N LEU A 282 9.14 12.34 8.27
CA LEU A 282 8.90 11.02 7.69
C LEU A 282 10.05 10.12 8.17
N PRO A 283 9.81 9.16 9.08
CA PRO A 283 10.88 8.28 9.54
C PRO A 283 11.38 7.40 8.40
N LYS A 284 12.61 6.91 8.54
CA LYS A 284 13.17 5.85 7.69
C LYS A 284 12.17 4.70 7.53
N GLN A 285 11.82 4.38 6.29
CA GLN A 285 10.80 3.38 5.98
C GLN A 285 10.96 2.78 4.58
N ASN A 286 10.41 1.59 4.39
CA ASN A 286 10.29 0.99 3.06
C ASN A 286 8.94 1.35 2.44
N ILE A 287 8.90 2.40 1.61
CA ILE A 287 7.67 2.84 0.92
C ILE A 287 7.11 1.84 -0.10
N LEU A 288 7.87 0.78 -0.43
CA LEU A 288 7.41 -0.35 -1.25
C LEU A 288 6.82 -1.50 -0.40
N ALA A 289 6.68 -1.32 0.91
CA ALA A 289 6.01 -2.30 1.75
C ALA A 289 4.60 -2.60 1.22
N ARG A 290 4.19 -3.87 1.36
CA ARG A 290 2.94 -4.37 0.78
C ARG A 290 1.75 -3.44 1.10
N GLY A 291 1.09 -2.98 0.05
CA GLY A 291 -0.09 -2.13 0.11
C GLY A 291 0.17 -0.66 0.50
N GLN A 292 1.39 -0.24 0.81
CA GLN A 292 1.65 1.14 1.27
C GLN A 292 1.32 2.16 0.17
N GLY A 293 1.80 1.92 -1.05
CA GLY A 293 1.43 2.72 -2.22
C GLY A 293 -0.06 2.69 -2.52
N ALA A 294 -0.72 1.53 -2.36
CA ALA A 294 -2.17 1.40 -2.55
C ALA A 294 -2.97 2.20 -1.51
N TYR A 295 -2.51 2.23 -0.26
CA TYR A 295 -3.12 3.04 0.78
C TYR A 295 -3.06 4.54 0.43
N GLY A 296 -1.87 5.05 0.06
CA GLY A 296 -1.74 6.43 -0.38
C GLY A 296 -2.56 6.75 -1.63
N GLU A 297 -2.68 5.81 -2.56
CA GLU A 297 -3.55 5.96 -3.72
C GLU A 297 -5.04 6.01 -3.32
N SER A 298 -5.47 5.24 -2.32
CA SER A 298 -6.85 5.26 -1.80
C SER A 298 -7.21 6.55 -1.05
N LEU A 299 -6.25 7.21 -0.41
CA LEU A 299 -6.50 8.45 0.35
C LEU A 299 -7.07 9.57 -0.55
N ALA A 300 -8.14 10.19 -0.08
CA ALA A 300 -8.69 11.41 -0.69
C ALA A 300 -8.18 12.64 0.06
N TYR A 301 -7.83 13.68 -0.68
CA TYR A 301 -7.35 14.95 -0.13
C TYR A 301 -8.28 16.07 -0.59
N ASN A 302 -8.68 16.96 0.32
CA ASN A 302 -9.46 18.15 0.01
C ASN A 302 -9.01 19.33 0.87
N ILE A 303 -8.60 20.44 0.26
CA ILE A 303 -8.11 21.63 0.98
C ILE A 303 -9.14 22.26 1.94
N TRP A 304 -10.43 21.93 1.77
CA TRP A 304 -11.50 22.36 2.68
C TRP A 304 -11.65 21.45 3.89
N ARG A 305 -11.01 20.28 3.89
CA ARG A 305 -10.93 19.40 5.05
C ARG A 305 -9.89 19.95 6.02
N THR A 306 -10.21 21.09 6.60
CA THR A 306 -9.39 21.88 7.51
C THR A 306 -10.30 22.56 8.52
N LEU A 307 -9.74 23.24 9.52
CA LEU A 307 -10.51 24.00 10.50
C LEU A 307 -11.07 25.29 9.88
N PRO A 308 -12.23 25.81 10.34
CA PRO A 308 -12.82 27.04 9.83
C PRO A 308 -11.88 28.25 9.84
N GLU A 309 -11.01 28.35 10.85
CA GLU A 309 -10.00 29.39 11.02
C GLU A 309 -8.87 29.30 9.99
N LEU A 310 -8.76 28.16 9.29
CA LEU A 310 -7.79 27.86 8.25
C LEU A 310 -8.48 27.51 6.93
N ALA A 311 -9.73 27.94 6.71
CA ALA A 311 -10.43 27.66 5.46
C ALA A 311 -9.72 28.34 4.28
N PRO A 312 -9.53 27.65 3.14
CA PRO A 312 -8.95 28.26 1.94
C PRO A 312 -9.90 29.34 1.37
N VAL A 313 -9.36 30.33 0.66
CA VAL A 313 -10.14 31.44 0.09
C VAL A 313 -9.84 31.68 -1.40
N GLY A 314 -10.80 32.30 -2.09
CA GLY A 314 -10.75 32.59 -3.52
C GLY A 314 -11.44 31.51 -4.37
N SER A 315 -11.82 31.86 -5.59
CA SER A 315 -12.65 30.98 -6.43
C SER A 315 -11.96 29.69 -6.88
N ILE A 316 -10.62 29.67 -6.98
CA ILE A 316 -9.87 28.43 -7.19
C ILE A 316 -10.02 27.48 -5.99
N ALA A 317 -10.10 28.01 -4.76
CA ALA A 317 -10.39 27.20 -3.60
C ALA A 317 -11.78 26.58 -3.70
N ASP A 318 -12.78 27.38 -4.07
CA ASP A 318 -14.17 26.92 -4.24
C ASP A 318 -14.26 25.82 -5.32
N ALA A 319 -13.58 26.01 -6.46
CA ALA A 319 -13.50 25.00 -7.51
C ALA A 319 -12.87 23.69 -6.99
N ARG A 320 -11.75 23.77 -6.27
CA ARG A 320 -11.07 22.60 -5.69
C ARG A 320 -11.95 21.87 -4.68
N LYS A 321 -12.80 22.57 -3.91
CA LYS A 321 -13.77 21.95 -2.99
C LYS A 321 -14.62 20.89 -3.70
N VAL A 322 -15.23 21.31 -4.81
CA VAL A 322 -16.23 20.53 -5.55
C VAL A 322 -15.56 19.46 -6.41
N VAL A 323 -14.51 19.83 -7.14
CA VAL A 323 -13.80 18.92 -8.05
C VAL A 323 -13.15 17.77 -7.27
N TYR A 324 -12.49 18.07 -6.15
CA TYR A 324 -11.76 17.03 -5.41
C TYR A 324 -12.73 16.05 -4.74
N ARG A 325 -13.85 16.54 -4.20
CA ARG A 325 -14.94 15.70 -3.68
C ARG A 325 -15.49 14.78 -4.78
N SER A 326 -15.84 15.34 -5.93
CA SER A 326 -16.40 14.59 -7.06
C SER A 326 -15.43 13.52 -7.58
N SER A 327 -14.16 13.88 -7.77
CA SER A 327 -13.13 12.93 -8.22
C SER A 327 -12.87 11.81 -7.20
N ALA A 328 -12.82 12.13 -5.91
CA ALA A 328 -12.65 11.13 -4.86
C ALA A 328 -13.82 10.14 -4.79
N GLN A 329 -15.06 10.62 -4.92
CA GLN A 329 -16.24 9.76 -4.92
C GLN A 329 -16.25 8.78 -6.10
N VAL A 330 -15.88 9.24 -7.31
CA VAL A 330 -15.78 8.38 -8.49
C VAL A 330 -14.77 7.26 -8.27
N ARG A 331 -13.54 7.60 -7.81
CA ARG A 331 -12.51 6.58 -7.56
C ARG A 331 -12.95 5.57 -6.51
N ARG A 332 -13.51 6.03 -5.40
CA ARG A 332 -13.96 5.15 -4.31
C ARG A 332 -15.02 4.18 -4.80
N ASN A 333 -16.01 4.67 -5.56
CA ASN A 333 -17.07 3.84 -6.11
C ASN A 333 -16.53 2.80 -7.11
N VAL A 334 -15.68 3.23 -8.06
CA VAL A 334 -15.15 2.34 -9.11
C VAL A 334 -14.17 1.30 -8.54
N ASN A 335 -13.34 1.69 -7.57
CA ASN A 335 -12.35 0.80 -6.96
C ASN A 335 -12.93 -0.10 -5.85
N GLY A 336 -14.20 0.08 -5.47
CA GLY A 336 -14.80 -0.66 -4.36
C GLY A 336 -14.22 -0.27 -2.99
N GLU A 337 -13.80 0.99 -2.83
CA GLU A 337 -13.26 1.51 -1.58
C GLU A 337 -14.37 2.14 -0.72
N THR A 338 -14.11 2.27 0.58
CA THR A 338 -15.04 2.92 1.52
C THR A 338 -15.26 4.39 1.15
N ILE A 339 -16.53 4.81 1.14
CA ILE A 339 -16.90 6.19 0.78
C ILE A 339 -16.50 7.25 1.82
N GLY A 340 -16.32 6.84 3.09
CA GLY A 340 -16.00 7.74 4.21
C GLY A 340 -14.51 8.04 4.38
N GLU A 341 -14.21 9.07 5.18
CA GLU A 341 -12.84 9.36 5.61
C GLU A 341 -12.32 8.34 6.63
N PRO A 342 -11.02 7.99 6.57
CA PRO A 342 -10.41 7.14 7.58
C PRO A 342 -10.34 7.89 8.93
N THR A 343 -10.72 7.22 10.01
CA THR A 343 -10.62 7.78 11.38
C THR A 343 -9.25 7.56 12.01
N GLU A 344 -8.56 6.50 11.60
CA GLU A 344 -7.24 6.12 12.08
C GLU A 344 -6.25 5.97 10.91
N PRO A 345 -4.97 6.33 11.13
CA PRO A 345 -3.94 6.08 10.13
C PRO A 345 -3.71 4.58 10.00
N ARG A 346 -3.39 4.14 8.78
CA ARG A 346 -2.84 2.80 8.59
C ARG A 346 -1.55 2.67 9.43
N LEU A 347 -1.37 1.52 10.07
CA LEU A 347 -0.14 1.19 10.78
C LEU A 347 1.09 1.23 9.84
N PRO A 348 2.26 1.67 10.34
CA PRO A 348 3.51 1.68 9.57
C PRO A 348 3.91 0.32 8.98
N GLU A 349 3.66 -0.76 9.72
CA GLU A 349 3.98 -2.12 9.30
C GLU A 349 2.92 -2.66 8.31
N ALA A 350 3.35 -3.54 7.41
CA ALA A 350 2.40 -4.29 6.60
C ALA A 350 1.51 -5.17 7.51
N PRO A 351 0.20 -5.31 7.23
CA PRO A 351 -0.65 -6.19 8.00
C PRO A 351 -0.06 -7.60 8.00
N LYS A 352 0.16 -8.16 9.20
CA LYS A 352 0.46 -9.58 9.33
C LYS A 352 -0.82 -10.34 8.99
N PRO A 353 -0.78 -11.33 8.08
CA PRO A 353 -1.97 -12.12 7.82
C PRO A 353 -2.42 -12.76 9.14
N PRO A 354 -3.72 -12.70 9.49
CA PRO A 354 -4.22 -13.17 10.79
C PRO A 354 -3.94 -14.66 11.02
N TYR A 355 -3.75 -15.40 9.93
CA TYR A 355 -3.24 -16.77 9.89
C TYR A 355 -2.34 -16.91 8.67
N GLN A 356 -1.34 -17.79 8.73
CA GLN A 356 -0.74 -18.29 7.50
C GLN A 356 -1.69 -19.34 6.94
N PRO A 357 -2.13 -19.25 5.67
CA PRO A 357 -2.88 -20.34 5.10
C PRO A 357 -2.03 -21.60 5.22
N THR A 358 -2.55 -22.62 5.90
CA THR A 358 -1.98 -23.96 5.75
C THR A 358 -2.05 -24.26 4.26
N PHE A 359 -0.92 -24.60 3.64
CA PHE A 359 -0.93 -25.17 2.30
C PHE A 359 -1.47 -26.61 2.32
N GLU A 360 -2.23 -27.02 3.34
CA GLU A 360 -3.04 -28.22 3.27
C GLU A 360 -4.15 -27.99 2.25
N GLN A 361 -4.09 -28.69 1.12
CA GLN A 361 -5.20 -28.78 0.17
C GLN A 361 -5.23 -30.22 -0.36
N PRO A 362 -6.41 -30.82 -0.60
CA PRO A 362 -7.63 -30.83 0.22
C PRO A 362 -8.33 -32.21 0.24
N TRP A 363 -9.42 -32.33 0.99
CA TRP A 363 -10.44 -33.39 0.84
C TRP A 363 -11.08 -33.37 -0.57
N PRO A 364 -11.36 -34.51 -1.23
CA PRO A 364 -10.51 -35.69 -1.40
C PRO A 364 -9.66 -35.59 -2.71
N PRO A 365 -8.54 -36.33 -2.82
CA PRO A 365 -7.86 -36.56 -4.10
C PRO A 365 -8.83 -37.06 -5.17
N SER A 366 -8.53 -36.76 -6.42
CA SER A 366 -9.09 -37.49 -7.55
C SER A 366 -8.92 -39.00 -7.34
N LYS A 367 -9.89 -39.81 -7.80
CA LYS A 367 -9.87 -41.29 -7.69
C LYS A 367 -8.61 -41.96 -8.27
N GLU A 368 -7.76 -41.22 -8.96
CA GLU A 368 -6.58 -41.72 -9.67
C GLU A 368 -5.39 -42.01 -8.74
N GLU A 369 -5.31 -41.36 -7.57
CA GLU A 369 -4.22 -41.56 -6.58
C GLU A 369 -4.63 -42.48 -5.41
N ARG A 370 -5.68 -43.29 -5.61
CA ARG A 370 -6.22 -44.21 -4.61
C ARG A 370 -5.80 -45.64 -4.89
N VAL A 371 -5.05 -46.25 -3.97
CA VAL A 371 -4.73 -47.68 -3.99
C VAL A 371 -5.66 -48.38 -3.00
N GLU A 372 -6.67 -49.07 -3.52
CA GLU A 372 -7.70 -49.70 -2.67
C GLU A 372 -7.19 -50.90 -1.86
N ASN A 373 -6.07 -51.54 -2.27
CA ASN A 373 -5.43 -52.63 -1.53
C ASN A 373 -3.92 -52.74 -1.83
N PHE A 374 -3.09 -52.81 -0.78
CA PHE A 374 -1.65 -53.08 -0.86
C PHE A 374 -1.31 -54.45 -1.47
N ASP A 375 -2.18 -55.46 -1.30
CA ASP A 375 -1.95 -56.84 -1.75
C ASP A 375 -1.79 -56.96 -3.28
N GLY A 376 -2.44 -56.06 -4.03
CA GLY A 376 -2.48 -56.08 -5.49
C GLY A 376 -1.36 -55.30 -6.17
N VAL A 377 -0.56 -54.55 -5.41
CA VAL A 377 0.45 -53.64 -5.95
C VAL A 377 1.85 -54.25 -5.81
N GLY A 378 2.65 -54.19 -6.87
CA GLY A 378 4.06 -54.60 -6.87
C GLY A 378 4.93 -53.61 -6.07
N GLU A 379 6.10 -53.28 -6.60
CA GLU A 379 6.86 -52.11 -6.11
C GLU A 379 6.17 -50.83 -6.62
N LEU A 380 5.88 -49.90 -5.71
CA LEU A 380 5.26 -48.62 -6.02
C LEU A 380 6.17 -47.49 -5.55
N LEU A 381 6.39 -46.49 -6.41
CA LEU A 381 7.14 -45.30 -6.09
C LEU A 381 6.17 -44.12 -5.90
N ILE A 382 6.19 -43.52 -4.71
CA ILE A 382 5.51 -42.26 -4.41
C ILE A 382 6.51 -41.14 -4.69
N ASP A 383 6.32 -40.44 -5.80
CA ASP A 383 7.19 -39.34 -6.18
C ASP A 383 7.17 -38.18 -5.17
N LYS A 384 8.26 -37.40 -5.14
CA LYS A 384 8.28 -36.14 -4.38
C LYS A 384 7.07 -35.27 -4.73
N ASN A 385 6.55 -34.54 -3.74
CA ASN A 385 5.31 -33.74 -3.86
C ASN A 385 4.02 -34.54 -4.10
N HIS A 386 4.05 -35.88 -4.08
CA HIS A 386 2.86 -36.73 -4.22
C HIS A 386 2.53 -37.47 -2.91
N TYR A 387 1.35 -38.04 -2.88
CA TYR A 387 0.90 -38.97 -1.85
C TYR A 387 0.06 -40.07 -2.49
N TYR A 388 -0.08 -41.18 -1.79
CA TYR A 388 -0.96 -42.26 -2.20
C TYR A 388 -1.88 -42.60 -1.05
N ASP A 389 -3.17 -42.70 -1.36
CA ASP A 389 -4.20 -43.08 -0.40
C ASP A 389 -4.26 -44.60 -0.28
N TYR A 390 -4.19 -45.09 0.96
CA TYR A 390 -4.40 -46.49 1.29
C TYR A 390 -5.55 -46.61 2.26
N GLN A 391 -6.33 -47.70 2.14
CA GLN A 391 -7.57 -47.96 2.86
C GLN A 391 -7.78 -47.12 4.13
N TYR A 392 -6.92 -47.21 5.15
CA TYR A 392 -7.05 -46.51 6.43
C TYR A 392 -6.21 -45.24 6.61
N PHE A 393 -5.19 -45.02 5.77
CA PHE A 393 -4.29 -43.86 5.86
C PHE A 393 -3.61 -43.56 4.51
N ALA A 394 -3.19 -42.31 4.29
CA ALA A 394 -2.34 -41.93 3.17
C ALA A 394 -0.86 -41.88 3.58
N VAL A 395 0.03 -42.30 2.66
CA VAL A 395 1.48 -42.06 2.77
C VAL A 395 1.84 -40.86 1.91
N SER A 396 2.36 -39.80 2.53
CA SER A 396 2.66 -38.53 1.86
C SER A 396 4.16 -38.26 1.81
N ALA A 397 4.70 -38.20 0.60
CA ALA A 397 6.05 -37.73 0.31
C ALA A 397 6.06 -36.24 -0.10
N ARG A 398 5.01 -35.51 0.27
CA ARG A 398 4.80 -34.13 -0.18
C ARG A 398 5.91 -33.18 0.27
N ASP A 399 6.27 -33.26 1.55
CA ASP A 399 7.27 -32.38 2.17
C ASP A 399 8.65 -33.04 2.21
N MET A 400 8.86 -34.05 1.35
CA MET A 400 10.11 -34.79 1.26
C MET A 400 10.94 -34.30 0.08
N PRO A 401 12.27 -34.18 0.24
CA PRO A 401 13.17 -33.87 -0.87
C PRO A 401 13.28 -35.02 -1.90
N GLN A 402 12.69 -36.19 -1.61
CA GLN A 402 12.85 -37.43 -2.37
C GLN A 402 11.59 -38.31 -2.32
N SER A 403 11.54 -39.28 -3.22
CA SER A 403 10.46 -40.26 -3.33
C SER A 403 10.49 -41.31 -2.22
N VAL A 404 9.35 -41.92 -1.94
CA VAL A 404 9.17 -43.02 -0.99
C VAL A 404 8.72 -44.26 -1.73
N LYS A 405 9.21 -45.43 -1.35
CA LYS A 405 8.83 -46.69 -1.96
C LYS A 405 7.86 -47.46 -1.07
N ILE A 406 6.87 -48.09 -1.68
CA ILE A 406 6.17 -49.22 -1.08
C ILE A 406 6.72 -50.47 -1.74
N THR A 407 7.28 -51.37 -0.95
CA THR A 407 7.82 -52.65 -1.43
C THR A 407 7.40 -53.79 -0.52
N THR A 408 7.75 -55.02 -0.88
CA THR A 408 7.43 -56.21 -0.10
C THR A 408 8.44 -56.37 1.04
N THR A 409 7.94 -56.61 2.26
CA THR A 409 8.79 -56.92 3.41
C THR A 409 9.53 -58.25 3.23
N GLN A 410 10.68 -58.41 3.89
CA GLN A 410 11.42 -59.67 3.89
C GLN A 410 10.88 -60.69 4.91
N GLN A 411 10.06 -60.25 5.88
CA GLN A 411 9.47 -61.10 6.91
C GLN A 411 7.95 -60.91 6.96
N PRO A 412 7.14 -61.97 6.97
CA PRO A 412 5.69 -61.81 6.94
C PRO A 412 5.16 -60.98 8.12
N VAL A 413 4.30 -60.01 7.83
CA VAL A 413 3.65 -59.14 8.83
C VAL A 413 2.14 -59.20 8.67
N SER A 414 1.41 -59.21 9.79
CA SER A 414 -0.05 -59.41 9.81
C SER A 414 -0.85 -58.12 10.05
N GLY A 415 -0.21 -56.95 10.04
CA GLY A 415 -0.87 -55.64 10.13
C GLY A 415 -1.59 -55.24 8.84
N ILE A 416 -2.21 -54.06 8.86
CA ILE A 416 -3.02 -53.53 7.73
C ILE A 416 -2.21 -53.26 6.46
N THR A 417 -0.88 -53.23 6.55
CA THR A 417 0.06 -53.16 5.42
C THR A 417 0.56 -54.57 5.06
N SER A 418 -0.35 -55.52 4.84
CA SER A 418 -0.09 -56.95 4.55
C SER A 418 1.19 -57.20 3.73
N ASP A 419 2.26 -57.65 4.37
CA ASP A 419 3.57 -57.91 3.75
C ASP A 419 4.17 -56.72 2.94
N LYS A 420 3.78 -55.49 3.24
CA LYS A 420 4.33 -54.26 2.65
C LYS A 420 5.09 -53.42 3.66
N VAL A 421 6.12 -52.75 3.16
CA VAL A 421 6.95 -51.81 3.91
C VAL A 421 7.00 -50.47 3.18
N ILE A 422 6.79 -49.39 3.93
CA ILE A 422 7.04 -48.02 3.50
C ILE A 422 8.53 -47.76 3.69
N GLN A 423 9.29 -47.72 2.60
CA GLN A 423 10.74 -47.60 2.59
C GLN A 423 11.17 -46.23 2.05
N LEU A 424 11.95 -45.53 2.87
CA LEU A 424 12.68 -44.33 2.51
C LEU A 424 14.16 -44.65 2.39
N ASP A 425 14.70 -44.56 1.18
CA ASP A 425 16.14 -44.61 0.92
C ASP A 425 16.70 -43.18 0.82
N ASN A 426 17.31 -42.67 1.90
CA ASN A 426 17.81 -41.30 1.96
C ASN A 426 19.20 -41.17 1.36
N THR A 427 19.33 -41.40 0.04
CA THR A 427 20.61 -41.44 -0.67
C THR A 427 21.39 -40.13 -0.59
N GLU A 428 20.69 -38.99 -0.57
CA GLU A 428 21.28 -37.65 -0.49
C GLU A 428 21.56 -37.17 0.94
N ARG A 429 21.20 -37.96 1.96
CA ARG A 429 21.39 -37.63 3.39
C ARG A 429 20.69 -36.36 3.86
N ASN A 430 19.72 -35.85 3.11
CA ASN A 430 18.98 -34.64 3.49
C ASN A 430 18.13 -34.87 4.75
N LYS A 431 17.85 -33.80 5.49
CA LYS A 431 16.77 -33.80 6.49
C LYS A 431 15.40 -33.67 5.80
N GLY A 432 14.35 -34.18 6.42
CA GLY A 432 12.99 -34.09 5.88
C GLY A 432 11.95 -34.66 6.83
N ALA A 433 10.71 -34.76 6.35
CA ALA A 433 9.60 -35.35 7.10
C ALA A 433 8.70 -36.20 6.20
N LEU A 434 8.53 -37.47 6.56
CA LEU A 434 7.52 -38.35 5.97
C LEU A 434 6.23 -38.20 6.78
N ARG A 435 5.07 -38.09 6.11
CA ARG A 435 3.77 -37.96 6.79
C ARG A 435 2.86 -39.15 6.50
N ILE A 436 2.26 -39.70 7.55
CA ILE A 436 1.19 -40.71 7.49
C ILE A 436 -0.10 -40.04 7.96
N VAL A 437 -1.13 -39.98 7.13
CA VAL A 437 -2.39 -39.25 7.45
C VAL A 437 -3.53 -40.25 7.58
N PHE A 438 -4.17 -40.33 8.73
CA PHE A 438 -5.27 -41.28 8.96
C PHE A 438 -6.60 -40.75 8.46
N HIS A 439 -7.39 -41.63 7.84
CA HIS A 439 -8.66 -41.25 7.25
C HIS A 439 -9.76 -41.14 8.30
N PRO A 440 -10.42 -39.98 8.44
CA PRO A 440 -11.42 -39.76 9.48
C PRO A 440 -12.68 -40.62 9.30
N GLN A 441 -12.93 -41.12 8.08
CA GLN A 441 -14.10 -41.94 7.77
C GLN A 441 -14.12 -43.31 8.47
N TYR A 442 -12.99 -43.79 8.99
CA TYR A 442 -12.91 -45.05 9.75
C TYR A 442 -13.03 -44.87 11.27
N GLY A 443 -13.17 -43.62 11.72
CA GLY A 443 -13.29 -43.28 13.14
C GLY A 443 -12.08 -42.53 13.69
N THR A 444 -12.19 -42.17 14.95
CA THR A 444 -11.18 -41.40 15.68
C THR A 444 -10.02 -42.31 16.09
N VAL A 445 -8.79 -42.06 15.64
CA VAL A 445 -7.64 -42.90 15.99
C VAL A 445 -7.15 -42.59 17.41
N ASN A 446 -7.18 -43.60 18.28
CA ASN A 446 -6.72 -43.50 19.67
C ASN A 446 -5.33 -44.10 19.88
N SER A 447 -4.94 -45.09 19.10
CA SER A 447 -3.61 -45.71 19.20
C SER A 447 -3.15 -46.23 17.86
N VAL A 448 -1.86 -46.07 17.57
CA VAL A 448 -1.22 -46.62 16.38
C VAL A 448 0.01 -47.40 16.81
N ARG A 449 0.12 -48.63 16.32
CA ARG A 449 1.29 -49.50 16.50
C ARG A 449 1.86 -49.89 15.15
N PHE A 450 3.19 -49.88 14.99
CA PHE A 450 3.87 -50.27 13.75
C PHE A 450 5.30 -50.74 14.02
N GLY A 451 5.88 -51.48 13.09
CA GLY A 451 7.32 -51.76 13.08
C GLY A 451 8.09 -50.63 12.42
N ALA A 452 9.28 -50.34 12.95
CA ALA A 452 10.16 -49.31 12.41
C ALA A 452 11.62 -49.80 12.43
N SER A 453 12.30 -49.65 11.30
CA SER A 453 13.73 -49.93 11.17
C SER A 453 14.47 -48.69 10.69
N VAL A 454 15.47 -48.27 11.46
CA VAL A 454 16.27 -47.06 11.22
C VAL A 454 17.72 -47.46 10.98
N LEU A 455 18.26 -47.04 9.84
CA LEU A 455 19.68 -47.12 9.51
C LEU A 455 20.24 -45.71 9.33
N SER A 456 21.35 -45.42 9.99
CA SER A 456 22.04 -44.12 9.91
C SER A 456 23.56 -44.32 9.94
N GLU A 457 24.29 -43.37 9.35
CA GLU A 457 25.76 -43.32 9.38
C GLU A 457 26.32 -42.85 10.72
N HIS A 458 25.49 -42.23 11.56
CA HIS A 458 25.92 -41.64 12.82
C HIS A 458 25.07 -42.18 13.97
N ALA A 459 25.71 -42.46 15.11
CA ALA A 459 25.02 -42.91 16.32
C ALA A 459 23.99 -41.89 16.86
N ALA A 460 24.11 -40.63 16.44
CA ALA A 460 23.17 -39.54 16.75
C ALA A 460 22.07 -39.35 15.69
N GLY A 461 22.05 -40.12 14.61
CA GLY A 461 21.01 -40.10 13.60
C GLY A 461 19.71 -40.71 14.14
N TYR A 462 18.79 -39.85 14.55
CA TYR A 462 17.49 -40.27 15.07
C TYR A 462 16.34 -39.85 14.16
N VAL A 463 15.22 -40.53 14.31
CA VAL A 463 13.94 -40.17 13.72
C VAL A 463 13.01 -39.73 14.84
N LYS A 464 12.42 -38.54 14.71
CA LYS A 464 11.46 -37.99 15.66
C LYS A 464 10.06 -38.09 15.07
N ILE A 465 9.18 -38.82 15.73
CA ILE A 465 7.78 -39.00 15.33
C ILE A 465 6.91 -38.12 16.22
N ILE A 466 6.09 -37.28 15.61
CA ILE A 466 5.10 -36.45 16.28
C ILE A 466 3.74 -36.89 15.77
N ALA A 467 2.87 -37.38 16.66
CA ALA A 467 1.47 -37.55 16.32
C ALA A 467 0.76 -36.21 16.47
N GLU A 468 -0.12 -35.86 15.52
CA GLU A 468 -0.82 -34.58 15.49
C GLU A 468 -2.32 -34.74 15.63
N ASN A 469 -3.00 -33.71 16.15
CA ASN A 469 -4.45 -33.56 16.15
C ASN A 469 -4.92 -32.70 14.95
N GLN A 470 -6.24 -32.45 14.86
CA GLN A 470 -6.82 -31.64 13.76
C GLN A 470 -6.29 -30.19 13.69
N ALA A 471 -5.79 -29.64 14.79
CA ALA A 471 -5.21 -28.31 14.83
C ALA A 471 -3.72 -28.28 14.43
N GLY A 472 -3.13 -29.44 14.10
CA GLY A 472 -1.69 -29.59 13.83
C GLY A 472 -0.83 -29.55 15.10
N GLU A 473 -1.45 -29.68 16.28
CA GLU A 473 -0.76 -29.71 17.56
C GLU A 473 -0.41 -31.16 17.94
N ALA A 474 0.65 -31.35 18.73
CA ALA A 474 1.04 -32.67 19.17
C ALA A 474 -0.08 -33.33 20.01
N SER A 475 -0.51 -34.53 19.59
CA SER A 475 -1.54 -35.33 20.26
C SER A 475 -0.96 -36.36 21.24
N SER A 476 0.37 -36.44 21.35
CA SER A 476 1.10 -37.27 22.32
C SER A 476 2.53 -36.76 22.48
N MET A 477 3.27 -37.29 23.46
CA MET A 477 4.71 -37.03 23.55
C MET A 477 5.44 -37.55 22.31
N PRO A 478 6.36 -36.78 21.71
CA PRO A 478 7.13 -37.23 20.56
C PRO A 478 7.95 -38.51 20.85
N VAL A 479 7.95 -39.44 19.90
CA VAL A 479 8.74 -40.67 19.97
C VAL A 479 10.06 -40.48 19.23
N MET A 480 11.15 -40.91 19.85
CA MET A 480 12.50 -40.84 19.29
C MET A 480 12.96 -42.25 18.93
N LEU A 481 13.28 -42.50 17.67
CA LEU A 481 13.85 -43.75 17.19
C LEU A 481 15.34 -43.56 16.89
N PHE A 482 16.15 -44.49 17.37
CA PHE A 482 17.58 -44.56 17.10
C PHE A 482 17.87 -45.77 16.19
N GLN A 483 19.12 -45.89 15.75
CA GLN A 483 19.57 -46.98 14.89
C GLN A 483 19.15 -48.37 15.41
N GLY A 484 18.55 -49.17 14.54
CA GLY A 484 18.03 -50.51 14.84
C GLY A 484 16.60 -50.72 14.37
N ALA A 485 16.05 -51.91 14.66
CA ALA A 485 14.67 -52.28 14.36
C ALA A 485 13.88 -52.48 15.66
N GLY A 486 12.63 -52.04 15.69
CA GLY A 486 11.77 -52.15 16.86
C GLY A 486 10.29 -51.92 16.54
N ARG A 487 9.44 -52.05 17.56
CA ARG A 487 8.02 -51.71 17.47
C ARG A 487 7.74 -50.40 18.19
N VAL A 488 6.95 -49.56 17.53
CA VAL A 488 6.50 -48.26 18.02
C VAL A 488 5.03 -48.37 18.39
N THR A 489 4.62 -47.75 19.50
CA THR A 489 3.22 -47.61 19.89
C THR A 489 3.02 -46.17 20.35
N ILE A 490 2.03 -45.51 19.78
CA ILE A 490 1.70 -44.12 20.07
C ILE A 490 0.23 -44.08 20.47
N ASP A 491 -0.02 -43.71 21.72
CA ASP A 491 -1.36 -43.53 22.27
C ASP A 491 -1.70 -42.03 22.32
N ALA A 492 -2.92 -41.71 21.91
CA ALA A 492 -3.47 -40.36 21.93
C ALA A 492 -3.66 -39.85 23.36
N ASP A 493 -3.35 -38.57 23.59
CA ASP A 493 -3.70 -37.89 24.83
C ASP A 493 -5.24 -37.79 24.98
N PRO A 494 -5.77 -37.74 26.23
CA PRO A 494 -7.21 -37.64 26.46
C PRO A 494 -7.82 -36.43 25.73
N ASN A 495 -8.82 -36.69 24.86
CA ASN A 495 -9.50 -35.73 23.99
C ASN A 495 -8.72 -35.22 22.77
N ASN A 496 -7.52 -35.75 22.49
CA ASN A 496 -6.69 -35.35 21.34
C ASN A 496 -6.45 -36.52 20.39
N ALA A 497 -7.40 -36.77 19.49
CA ALA A 497 -7.28 -37.82 18.50
C ALA A 497 -6.05 -37.67 17.59
N ILE A 498 -5.46 -38.80 17.17
CA ILE A 498 -4.39 -38.80 16.19
C ILE A 498 -4.99 -38.66 14.79
N VAL A 499 -4.59 -37.64 14.04
CA VAL A 499 -4.97 -37.47 12.62
C VAL A 499 -3.79 -37.71 11.68
N ALA A 500 -2.56 -37.54 12.15
CA ALA A 500 -1.36 -37.80 11.36
C ALA A 500 -0.16 -38.20 12.24
N LEU A 501 0.81 -38.90 11.65
CA LEU A 501 2.16 -39.06 12.15
C LEU A 501 3.13 -38.28 11.26
N ASN A 502 3.84 -37.31 11.84
CA ASN A 502 4.94 -36.60 11.21
C ASN A 502 6.27 -37.20 11.66
N ILE A 503 6.94 -37.85 10.72
CA ILE A 503 8.16 -38.63 10.95
C ILE A 503 9.35 -37.81 10.44
N HIS A 504 9.91 -36.99 11.32
CA HIS A 504 11.05 -36.13 11.04
C HIS A 504 12.34 -36.92 11.11
N TYR A 505 13.18 -36.79 10.09
CA TYR A 505 14.51 -37.37 10.06
C TYR A 505 15.56 -36.29 9.79
N ILE A 506 16.74 -36.48 10.40
CA ILE A 506 17.85 -35.54 10.31
C ILE A 506 18.90 -35.99 9.28
N GLU A 507 19.86 -35.11 9.04
CA GLU A 507 21.01 -35.38 8.18
C GLU A 507 21.80 -36.60 8.69
N GLY A 508 22.15 -37.51 7.78
CA GLY A 508 22.83 -38.77 8.11
C GLY A 508 21.93 -39.99 8.28
N LEU A 509 20.59 -39.85 8.24
CA LEU A 509 19.70 -41.02 8.04
C LEU A 509 20.02 -41.63 6.66
N THR A 510 20.21 -42.95 6.59
CA THR A 510 20.44 -43.65 5.31
C THR A 510 19.21 -44.40 4.84
N ARG A 511 18.48 -45.04 5.77
CA ARG A 511 17.24 -45.75 5.45
C ARG A 511 16.27 -45.72 6.63
N LEU A 512 14.99 -45.56 6.31
CA LEU A 512 13.87 -45.75 7.23
C LEU A 512 12.86 -46.70 6.59
N GLU A 513 12.43 -47.70 7.33
CA GLU A 513 11.39 -48.66 6.94
C GLU A 513 10.29 -48.66 7.99
N LEU A 514 9.02 -48.59 7.56
CA LEU A 514 7.84 -48.68 8.42
C LEU A 514 6.89 -49.76 7.90
N ASP A 515 6.49 -50.68 8.77
CA ASP A 515 5.64 -51.82 8.41
C ASP A 515 4.68 -52.21 9.56
N ASP A 516 3.91 -53.27 9.36
CA ASP A 516 3.06 -53.89 10.38
C ASP A 516 2.15 -52.90 11.14
N PHE A 517 1.46 -52.01 10.42
CA PHE A 517 0.58 -51.02 11.05
C PHE A 517 -0.67 -51.69 11.67
N HIS A 518 -1.00 -51.32 12.90
CA HIS A 518 -2.23 -51.68 13.61
C HIS A 518 -2.83 -50.39 14.16
N ILE A 519 -4.06 -50.08 13.77
CA ILE A 519 -4.76 -48.85 14.17
C ILE A 519 -5.92 -49.23 15.09
N SER A 520 -5.98 -48.61 16.27
CA SER A 520 -7.10 -48.74 17.19
C SER A 520 -7.94 -47.46 17.16
N TYR A 521 -9.22 -47.62 16.88
CA TYR A 521 -10.19 -46.52 16.84
C TYR A 521 -10.92 -46.39 18.18
N GLY A 522 -11.20 -45.16 18.60
CA GLY A 522 -12.07 -44.86 19.73
C GLY A 522 -13.53 -45.21 19.44
N ALA A 523 -14.28 -45.48 20.51
CA ALA A 523 -15.72 -45.74 20.47
C ALA A 523 -16.53 -44.48 20.14
#